data_AF-J9DAA7-F1
#
_entry.id   AF-J9DAA7-F1
#
_cell.length_a   1.000
_cell.length_b   1.000
_cell.length_c   1.000
_cell.angle_alpha   90.00
_cell.angle_beta   90.00
_cell.angle_gamma   90.00
#
_symmetry.space_group_name_H-M   'P 1'
#
loop_
_entity.id
_entity.type
_entity.pdbx_description
1 polymer ?
#
loop_
_entity_poly.entity_id
_entity_poly.type
_entity_poly.pdbx_seq_one_letter_code
_entity_poly.pdbx_strand_id
1 'polypeptide(L)'
;MCSLYFCMIISYFMFLTLKIYENSVECSTSEREKIKSNIYQLQMEILSINNELSFPSLHPNVMMSVNHDIDELNRILRNNNFESDFVKFAVMDKLRVLEEFKNITSQKIRLLMIHKDNLRRKLQVEEANLKKYED
;
A
#
# COMPACT_ATOMS: atom_id res chain seq x y z
N MET A 1 43.00 -20.90 -51.82
CA MET A 1 41.52 -20.87 -51.75
C MET A 1 40.96 -20.92 -50.32
N CYS A 2 41.70 -21.35 -49.28
CA CYS A 2 41.15 -21.50 -47.92
C CYS A 2 41.00 -20.20 -47.09
N SER A 3 41.66 -19.09 -47.44
CA SER A 3 41.70 -17.90 -46.55
C SER A 3 40.40 -17.09 -46.53
N LEU A 4 39.68 -17.01 -47.66
CA LEU A 4 38.40 -16.28 -47.74
C LEU A 4 37.28 -16.99 -46.98
N TYR A 5 37.26 -18.33 -47.05
CA TYR A 5 36.27 -19.14 -46.35
C TYR A 5 36.45 -19.06 -44.83
N PHE A 6 37.70 -19.07 -44.36
CA PHE A 6 38.02 -18.92 -42.95
C PHE A 6 37.65 -17.52 -42.42
N CYS A 7 37.89 -16.46 -43.20
CA CYS A 7 37.42 -15.11 -42.86
C CYS A 7 35.88 -15.05 -42.75
N MET A 8 35.13 -15.63 -43.69
CA MET A 8 33.67 -15.62 -43.64
C MET A 8 33.11 -16.34 -42.41
N ILE A 9 33.73 -17.46 -42.01
CA ILE A 9 33.35 -18.19 -40.80
C ILE A 9 33.59 -17.32 -39.55
N ILE A 10 34.76 -16.69 -39.43
CA ILE A 10 35.06 -15.82 -38.28
C ILE A 10 34.10 -14.62 -38.23
N SER A 11 33.84 -13.96 -39.36
CA SER A 11 32.90 -12.83 -39.43
C SER A 11 31.48 -13.25 -39.05
N TYR A 12 31.03 -14.44 -39.48
CA TYR A 12 29.73 -14.98 -39.10
C TYR A 12 29.63 -15.27 -37.59
N PHE A 13 30.66 -15.89 -37.01
CA PHE A 13 30.70 -16.15 -35.56
C PHE A 13 30.72 -14.84 -34.75
N MET A 14 31.51 -13.84 -35.16
CA MET A 14 31.51 -12.52 -34.53
C MET A 14 30.13 -11.88 -34.55
N PHE A 15 29.47 -11.91 -35.71
CA PHE A 15 28.11 -11.37 -35.84
C PHE A 15 27.11 -12.09 -34.93
N LEU A 16 27.20 -13.42 -34.86
CA LEU A 16 26.33 -14.22 -34.00
C LEU A 16 26.55 -13.89 -32.51
N THR A 17 27.80 -13.77 -32.07
CA THR A 17 28.13 -13.38 -30.69
C THR A 17 27.67 -11.98 -30.33
N LEU A 18 27.78 -11.01 -31.26
CA LEU A 18 27.28 -9.65 -31.08
C LEU A 18 25.76 -9.64 -30.91
N LYS A 19 25.05 -10.39 -31.75
CA LYS A 19 23.58 -10.46 -31.69
C LYS A 19 23.07 -11.11 -30.41
N ILE A 20 23.76 -12.14 -29.91
CA ILE A 20 23.46 -12.78 -28.63
C ILE A 20 23.72 -11.80 -27.48
N TYR A 21 24.83 -11.06 -27.54
CA TYR A 21 25.19 -10.06 -26.53
C TYR A 21 24.17 -8.91 -26.49
N GLU A 22 23.83 -8.32 -27.64
CA GLU A 22 22.80 -7.26 -27.75
C GLU A 22 21.46 -7.70 -27.14
N ASN A 23 20.96 -8.88 -27.53
CA ASN A 23 19.70 -9.41 -26.97
C ASN A 23 19.79 -9.63 -25.45
N SER A 24 20.93 -10.10 -24.93
CA SER A 24 21.10 -10.32 -23.49
C SER A 24 21.15 -9.01 -22.69
N VAL A 25 21.82 -7.99 -23.24
CA VAL A 25 21.92 -6.66 -22.61
C VAL A 25 20.57 -5.96 -22.67
N GLU A 26 19.88 -5.98 -23.80
CA GLU A 26 18.54 -5.39 -23.97
C GLU A 26 17.49 -6.03 -23.05
N CYS A 27 17.55 -7.35 -22.86
CA CYS A 27 16.66 -8.04 -21.93
C CYS A 27 16.92 -7.59 -20.48
N SER A 28 18.19 -7.45 -20.07
CA SER A 28 18.56 -6.99 -18.74
C SER A 28 18.19 -5.52 -18.46
N THR A 29 18.33 -4.62 -19.45
CA THR A 29 17.93 -3.22 -19.30
C THR A 29 16.42 -3.06 -19.26
N SER A 30 15.68 -3.78 -20.12
CA SER A 30 14.21 -3.76 -20.11
C SER A 30 13.63 -4.27 -18.79
N GLU A 31 14.18 -5.35 -18.23
CA GLU A 31 13.79 -5.86 -16.92
C GLU A 31 14.07 -4.85 -15.80
N ARG A 32 15.23 -4.19 -15.82
CA ARG A 32 15.60 -3.16 -14.85
C ARG A 32 14.65 -1.96 -14.90
N GLU A 33 14.28 -1.51 -16.10
CA GLU A 33 13.30 -0.43 -16.28
C GLU A 33 11.92 -0.81 -15.76
N LYS A 34 11.50 -2.06 -15.99
CA LYS A 34 10.24 -2.59 -15.45
C LYS A 34 10.21 -2.59 -13.93
N ILE A 35 11.30 -3.05 -13.28
CA ILE A 35 11.41 -3.03 -11.81
C ILE A 35 11.35 -1.59 -11.28
N LYS A 36 12.06 -0.64 -11.90
CA LYS A 36 11.98 0.78 -11.51
C LYS A 36 10.56 1.34 -11.65
N SER A 37 9.85 0.98 -12.71
CA SER A 37 8.45 1.37 -12.91
C SER A 37 7.55 0.81 -11.81
N ASN A 38 7.71 -0.48 -11.46
CA ASN A 38 6.96 -1.11 -10.37
C ASN A 38 7.23 -0.43 -9.02
N ILE A 39 8.50 -0.13 -8.71
CA ILE A 39 8.89 0.59 -7.50
C ILE A 39 8.17 1.93 -7.42
N TYR A 40 8.18 2.71 -8.51
CA TYR A 40 7.50 4.00 -8.56
C TYR A 40 5.98 3.86 -8.33
N GLN A 41 5.33 2.89 -8.99
CA GLN A 41 3.91 2.64 -8.80
C GLN A 41 3.58 2.28 -7.34
N LEU A 42 4.35 1.37 -6.73
CA LEU A 42 4.18 0.98 -5.33
C LEU A 42 4.37 2.15 -4.36
N GLN A 43 5.36 3.03 -4.63
CA GLN A 43 5.56 4.24 -3.83
C GLN A 43 4.37 5.21 -3.92
N MET A 44 3.80 5.38 -5.12
CA MET A 44 2.62 6.22 -5.34
C MET A 44 1.37 5.64 -4.64
N GLU A 45 1.16 4.32 -4.69
CA GLU A 45 0.07 3.67 -3.97
C GLU A 45 0.21 3.81 -2.45
N ILE A 46 1.42 3.63 -1.91
CA ILE A 46 1.70 3.84 -0.48
C ILE A 46 1.42 5.30 -0.08
N LEU A 47 1.79 6.27 -0.92
CA LEU A 47 1.50 7.67 -0.69
C LEU A 47 0.00 7.95 -0.68
N SER A 48 -0.76 7.35 -1.60
CA SER A 48 -2.22 7.45 -1.62
C SER A 48 -2.84 6.94 -0.32
N ILE A 49 -2.40 5.78 0.18
CA ILE A 49 -2.90 5.25 1.46
C ILE A 49 -2.52 6.15 2.64
N ASN A 50 -1.33 6.75 2.63
CA ASN A 50 -0.94 7.72 3.66
C ASN A 50 -1.85 8.94 3.66
N ASN A 51 -2.19 9.45 2.49
CA ASN A 51 -3.14 10.55 2.36
C ASN A 51 -4.52 10.13 2.88
N GLU A 52 -4.97 8.91 2.57
CA GLU A 52 -6.22 8.40 3.13
C GLU A 52 -6.19 8.30 4.66
N LEU A 53 -5.12 7.76 5.24
CA LEU A 53 -4.96 7.68 6.69
C LEU A 53 -4.84 9.05 7.36
N SER A 54 -4.43 10.08 6.62
CA SER A 54 -4.37 11.46 7.10
C SER A 54 -5.72 12.19 7.08
N PHE A 55 -6.79 11.59 6.55
CA PHE A 55 -8.11 12.21 6.59
C PHE A 55 -8.52 12.51 8.04
N PRO A 56 -9.06 13.72 8.33
CA PRO A 56 -9.40 14.13 9.68
C PRO A 56 -10.30 13.15 10.43
N SER A 57 -11.25 12.50 9.73
CA SER A 57 -12.17 11.52 10.32
C SER A 57 -11.49 10.23 10.79
N LEU A 58 -10.29 9.92 10.29
CA LEU A 58 -9.50 8.76 10.70
C LEU A 58 -8.42 9.14 11.71
N HIS A 59 -8.33 10.42 12.08
CA HIS A 59 -7.30 10.91 12.98
C HIS A 59 -7.51 10.37 14.40
N PRO A 60 -6.45 9.95 15.12
CA PRO A 60 -6.56 9.40 16.48
C PRO A 60 -7.33 10.30 17.46
N ASN A 61 -7.23 11.62 17.31
CA ASN A 61 -7.94 12.59 18.15
C ASN A 61 -9.47 12.49 18.02
N VAL A 62 -9.98 12.26 16.80
CA VAL A 62 -11.42 12.04 16.59
C VAL A 62 -11.87 10.79 17.32
N MET A 63 -11.07 9.72 17.25
CA MET A 63 -11.38 8.47 17.94
C MET A 63 -11.36 8.63 19.46
N MET A 64 -10.43 9.40 20.01
CA MET A 64 -10.41 9.72 21.44
C MET A 64 -11.67 10.49 21.86
N SER A 65 -12.09 11.49 21.06
CA SER A 65 -13.32 12.25 21.30
C SER A 65 -14.55 11.33 21.29
N VAL A 66 -14.67 10.46 20.29
CA VAL A 66 -15.79 9.51 20.17
C VAL A 66 -15.82 8.53 21.34
N ASN A 67 -14.66 8.04 21.79
CA ASN A 67 -14.60 7.18 22.97
C ASN A 67 -15.04 7.91 24.25
N HIS A 68 -14.62 9.16 24.41
CA HIS A 68 -15.05 9.99 25.53
C HIS A 68 -16.56 10.19 25.56
N ASP A 69 -17.15 10.54 24.41
CA ASP A 69 -18.61 10.71 24.28
C ASP A 69 -19.37 9.41 24.58
N ILE A 70 -18.87 8.26 24.10
CA ILE A 70 -19.43 6.93 24.41
C ILE A 70 -19.40 6.66 25.91
N ASP A 71 -18.28 6.92 26.57
CA ASP A 71 -18.14 6.71 28.01
C ASP A 71 -19.06 7.63 28.83
N GLU A 72 -19.22 8.88 28.39
CA GLU A 72 -20.13 9.84 29.01
C GLU A 72 -21.60 9.40 28.86
N LEU A 73 -22.03 9.00 27.66
CA LEU A 73 -23.40 8.51 27.44
C LEU A 73 -23.67 7.23 28.22
N ASN A 74 -22.71 6.33 28.30
CA ASN A 74 -22.80 5.13 29.15
C ASN A 74 -22.88 5.46 30.64
N ARG A 75 -22.23 6.54 31.09
CA ARG A 75 -22.36 7.03 32.47
C ARG A 75 -23.77 7.60 32.71
N ILE A 76 -24.29 8.39 31.78
CA ILE A 76 -25.66 8.95 31.82
C ILE A 76 -26.70 7.83 31.91
N LEU A 77 -26.58 6.80 31.07
CA LEU A 77 -27.51 5.65 31.06
C LEU A 77 -27.49 4.85 32.37
N ARG A 78 -26.34 4.78 33.06
CA ARG A 78 -26.20 4.05 34.32
C ARG A 78 -26.67 4.84 35.54
N ASN A 79 -26.45 6.16 35.55
CA ASN A 79 -26.58 6.96 36.77
C ASN A 79 -27.82 7.86 36.82
N ASN A 80 -28.51 8.07 35.69
CA ASN A 80 -29.67 8.95 35.64
C ASN A 80 -30.99 8.19 35.63
N ASN A 81 -31.93 8.65 36.46
CA ASN A 81 -33.33 8.39 36.24
C ASN A 81 -33.82 9.36 35.16
N PHE A 82 -34.15 8.83 33.99
CA PHE A 82 -34.65 9.62 32.88
C PHE A 82 -36.06 10.13 33.20
N GLU A 83 -36.28 11.43 33.01
CA GLU A 83 -37.59 12.06 33.19
C GLU A 83 -38.63 11.55 32.18
N SER A 84 -38.18 11.03 31.03
CA SER A 84 -39.04 10.35 30.05
C SER A 84 -38.29 9.29 29.28
N ASP A 85 -39.02 8.26 28.83
CA ASP A 85 -38.49 7.22 27.95
C ASP A 85 -37.99 7.79 26.63
N PHE A 86 -38.60 8.87 26.12
CA PHE A 86 -38.15 9.54 24.91
C PHE A 86 -36.69 10.02 25.00
N VAL A 87 -36.33 10.66 26.12
CA VAL A 87 -34.94 11.12 26.35
C VAL A 87 -33.99 9.93 26.47
N LYS A 88 -34.41 8.87 27.15
CA LYS A 88 -33.63 7.62 27.25
C LYS A 88 -33.36 7.01 25.87
N PHE A 89 -34.39 6.91 25.03
CA PHE A 89 -34.25 6.41 23.66
C PHE A 89 -33.32 7.28 22.81
N ALA A 90 -33.42 8.60 22.89
CA ALA A 90 -32.53 9.51 22.17
C ALA A 90 -31.05 9.32 22.57
N VAL A 91 -30.78 9.14 23.86
CA VAL A 91 -29.43 8.85 24.37
C VAL A 91 -28.93 7.49 23.87
N MET A 92 -29.77 6.45 23.93
CA MET A 92 -29.43 5.12 23.42
C MET A 92 -29.16 5.12 21.91
N ASP A 93 -29.95 5.85 21.13
CA ASP A 93 -29.74 5.94 19.68
C ASP A 93 -28.45 6.71 19.34
N LYS A 94 -28.16 7.80 20.04
CA LYS A 94 -26.88 8.52 19.88
C LYS A 94 -25.69 7.62 20.22
N LEU A 95 -25.77 6.85 21.31
CA LEU A 95 -24.75 5.88 21.70
C LEU A 95 -24.54 4.84 20.59
N ARG A 96 -25.62 4.26 20.06
CA ARG A 96 -25.58 3.29 18.96
C ARG A 96 -24.88 3.86 17.73
N VAL A 97 -25.21 5.09 17.33
CA VAL A 97 -24.59 5.75 16.17
C VAL A 97 -23.08 5.97 16.39
N LEU A 98 -22.66 6.37 17.60
CA LEU A 98 -21.25 6.57 17.92
C LEU A 98 -20.47 5.24 17.94
N GLU A 99 -21.06 4.17 18.48
CA GLU A 99 -20.46 2.84 18.47
C GLU A 99 -20.32 2.29 17.04
N GLU A 100 -21.32 2.51 16.20
CA GLU A 100 -21.29 2.13 14.78
C GLU A 100 -20.20 2.90 14.04
N PHE A 101 -20.14 4.23 14.21
CA PHE A 101 -19.09 5.08 13.65
C PHE A 101 -17.69 4.63 14.08
N LYS A 102 -17.50 4.36 15.37
CA LYS A 102 -16.25 3.84 15.95
C LYS A 102 -15.85 2.53 15.26
N ASN A 103 -16.76 1.58 15.15
CA ASN A 103 -16.48 0.27 14.57
C ASN A 103 -16.07 0.39 13.09
N ILE A 104 -16.87 1.11 12.28
CA ILE A 104 -16.60 1.33 10.86
C ILE A 104 -15.23 2.00 10.66
N THR A 105 -14.94 3.04 11.46
CA THR A 105 -13.70 3.79 11.38
C THR A 105 -12.49 2.93 11.76
N SER A 106 -12.58 2.19 12.87
CA SER A 106 -11.53 1.23 13.28
C SER A 106 -11.26 0.16 12.22
N GLN A 107 -12.31 -0.40 11.61
CA GLN A 107 -12.18 -1.38 10.55
C GLN A 107 -11.47 -0.78 9.32
N LYS A 108 -11.88 0.42 8.90
CA LYS A 108 -11.26 1.11 7.76
C LYS A 108 -9.78 1.38 8.01
N ILE A 109 -9.41 1.92 9.18
CA ILE A 109 -8.00 2.16 9.54
C ILE A 109 -7.21 0.85 9.49
N ARG A 110 -7.76 -0.22 10.07
CA ARG A 110 -7.10 -1.55 10.06
C ARG A 110 -6.86 -2.06 8.65
N LEU A 111 -7.85 -1.96 7.76
CA LEU A 111 -7.72 -2.40 6.37
C LEU A 111 -6.65 -1.58 5.61
N LEU A 112 -6.66 -0.26 5.77
CA LEU A 112 -5.66 0.63 5.16
C LEU A 112 -4.25 0.32 5.66
N MET A 113 -4.07 0.06 6.96
CA MET A 113 -2.78 -0.33 7.52
C MET A 113 -2.28 -1.67 6.96
N ILE A 114 -3.14 -2.69 6.91
CA ILE A 114 -2.79 -3.99 6.31
C ILE A 114 -2.40 -3.83 4.85
N HIS A 115 -3.17 -3.03 4.09
CA HIS A 115 -2.89 -2.79 2.68
C HIS A 115 -1.56 -2.08 2.49
N LYS A 116 -1.27 -1.05 3.28
CA LYS A 116 0.01 -0.34 3.29
C LYS A 116 1.19 -1.26 3.61
N ASP A 117 1.05 -2.13 4.60
CA ASP A 117 2.11 -3.09 4.96
C ASP A 117 2.34 -4.13 3.85
N ASN A 118 1.28 -4.56 3.16
CA ASN A 118 1.41 -5.43 1.98
C ASN A 118 2.18 -4.74 0.85
N LEU A 119 1.87 -3.47 0.55
CA LEU A 119 2.59 -2.71 -0.46
C LEU A 119 4.05 -2.47 -0.09
N ARG A 120 4.33 -2.17 1.19
CA ARG A 120 5.71 -2.04 1.68
C ARG A 120 6.52 -3.32 1.52
N ARG A 121 5.93 -4.48 1.80
CA ARG A 121 6.59 -5.77 1.56
C ARG A 121 6.88 -6.00 0.09
N LYS A 122 5.93 -5.68 -0.81
CA LYS A 122 6.17 -5.76 -2.26
C LYS A 122 7.29 -4.82 -2.71
N LEU A 123 7.29 -3.59 -2.20
CA LEU A 123 8.31 -2.59 -2.49
C LEU A 123 9.71 -3.09 -2.10
N GLN A 124 9.86 -3.65 -0.90
CA GLN A 124 11.12 -4.24 -0.44
C GLN A 124 11.62 -5.37 -1.35
N VAL A 125 10.71 -6.19 -1.88
CA VAL A 125 11.06 -7.26 -2.82
C VAL A 125 11.55 -6.69 -4.15
N GLU A 126 10.86 -5.68 -4.71
CA GLU A 126 11.28 -5.03 -5.95
C GLU A 126 12.59 -4.26 -5.79
N GLU A 127 12.81 -3.58 -4.66
CA GLU A 127 14.08 -2.92 -4.32
C GLU A 127 15.23 -3.94 -4.21
N ALA A 128 14.99 -5.09 -3.58
CA ALA A 128 15.97 -6.17 -3.52
C ALA A 128 16.24 -6.79 -4.89
N ASN A 129 15.24 -6.86 -5.76
CA ASN A 129 15.42 -7.32 -7.14
C ASN A 129 16.24 -6.32 -7.96
N LEU A 130 15.97 -5.02 -7.84
CA LEU A 130 16.74 -3.98 -8.52
C LEU A 130 18.23 -4.05 -8.16
N LYS A 131 18.53 -4.26 -6.87
CA LYS A 131 19.90 -4.35 -6.38
C LYS A 131 20.70 -5.48 -7.04
N LYS A 132 20.07 -6.62 -7.36
CA LYS A 132 20.73 -7.74 -8.06
C LYS A 132 21.21 -7.40 -9.47
N TYR A 133 20.69 -6.33 -10.08
CA TYR A 133 21.11 -5.84 -11.40
C TYR A 133 22.12 -4.67 -11.29
N GLU A 134 22.46 -4.24 -10.07
CA GLU A 134 23.42 -3.16 -9.78
C GLU A 134 24.74 -3.67 -9.19
N ASP A 135 24.74 -4.89 -8.63
CA ASP A 135 25.91 -5.65 -8.18
C ASP A 135 26.50 -6.51 -9.33
#